data_AF-A0AAD9XZT0-F1
#
_entry.id   AF-A0AAD9XZT0-F1
#
_cell.length_a   1.000
_cell.length_b   1.000
_cell.length_c   1.000
_cell.angle_alpha   90.00
_cell.angle_beta   90.00
_cell.angle_gamma   90.00
#
_symmetry.space_group_name_H-M   'P 1'
#
loop_
_entity.id
_entity.type
_entity.pdbx_description
1 polymer ?
#
loop_
_entity_poly.entity_id
_entity_poly.type
_entity_poly.pdbx_seq_one_letter_code
_entity_poly.pdbx_strand_id
1 'polypeptide(L)'
;MAASKATRLGEEPFSYRTRIDKVNAELVTLTYGTIVAQLCKDYDSDYAEVNKQLDKMGYNIGLRLIEDYLAKSNTMKRCSNFRETADMIARVGFKIFLNVTPQVTNWTTDNKQFSLVFDENPLADFVELPDDGRAQDELWYSNIFCGVLRGALEMVQMQVEAHFISDVLRGHDTTEMRVSLIRYIDDELPPEDD
;
A
#
# COMPACT_ATOMS: atom_id res chain seq x y z
N MET A 1 -4.66 8.16 -23.77
CA MET A 1 -4.37 9.56 -23.35
C MET A 1 -4.24 9.73 -21.83
N ALA A 2 -4.92 8.94 -20.97
CA ALA A 2 -4.77 9.02 -19.51
C ALA A 2 -3.49 8.36 -18.96
N ALA A 3 -3.11 7.17 -19.47
CA ALA A 3 -1.91 6.43 -19.04
C ALA A 3 -0.59 7.21 -19.22
N SER A 4 -0.50 8.05 -20.24
CA SER A 4 0.65 8.90 -20.51
C SER A 4 0.74 10.12 -19.58
N LYS A 5 -0.35 10.55 -18.96
CA LYS A 5 -0.37 11.67 -18.00
C LYS A 5 0.05 11.23 -16.60
N ALA A 6 -0.42 10.06 -16.15
CA ALA A 6 -0.02 9.50 -14.85
C ALA A 6 1.47 9.14 -14.79
N THR A 7 1.99 8.53 -15.86
CA THR A 7 3.42 8.21 -15.99
C THR A 7 4.29 9.48 -15.99
N ARG A 8 3.90 10.51 -16.74
CA ARG A 8 4.58 11.82 -16.72
C ARG A 8 4.53 12.50 -15.36
N LEU A 9 3.48 12.31 -14.57
CA LEU A 9 3.41 12.90 -13.24
C LEU A 9 4.41 12.23 -12.28
N GLY A 10 4.59 10.91 -12.39
CA GLY A 10 5.61 10.17 -11.62
C GLY A 10 7.05 10.37 -12.12
N GLU A 11 7.23 10.70 -13.41
CA GLU A 11 8.54 10.97 -14.05
C GLU A 11 8.96 12.44 -14.04
N GLU A 12 8.03 13.40 -14.05
CA GLU A 12 8.37 14.80 -13.78
C GLU A 12 9.01 14.85 -12.39
N PRO A 13 10.15 15.54 -12.21
CA PRO A 13 10.86 15.48 -10.95
C PRO A 13 9.99 16.10 -9.85
N PHE A 14 9.23 15.29 -9.11
CA PHE A 14 8.63 15.67 -7.82
C PHE A 14 9.67 16.36 -6.91
N SER A 15 10.96 16.07 -7.16
CA SER A 15 12.16 16.77 -6.67
C SER A 15 12.19 18.30 -6.80
N TYR A 16 11.52 18.98 -7.74
CA TYR A 16 11.72 20.44 -7.93
C TYR A 16 10.66 21.35 -7.28
N ARG A 17 9.53 20.82 -6.81
CA ARG A 17 8.43 21.67 -6.24
C ARG A 17 8.17 21.47 -4.75
N THR A 18 8.49 20.30 -4.20
CA THR A 18 8.37 20.04 -2.76
C THR A 18 9.52 19.12 -2.39
N ARG A 19 10.51 19.60 -1.61
CA ARG A 19 11.59 18.74 -1.11
C ARG A 19 10.95 17.66 -0.24
N ILE A 20 10.77 16.46 -0.79
CA ILE A 20 10.59 15.27 0.02
C ILE A 20 11.98 14.97 0.55
N ASP A 21 12.18 15.14 1.86
CA ASP A 21 13.41 14.72 2.52
C ASP A 21 13.53 13.20 2.33
N LYS A 22 14.42 12.81 1.42
CA LYS A 22 14.68 11.41 1.13
C LYS A 22 15.50 10.85 2.27
N VAL A 23 14.94 9.88 2.97
CA VAL A 23 15.64 9.07 3.97
C VAL A 23 16.21 7.84 3.27
N ASN A 24 17.32 7.30 3.76
CA ASN A 24 17.89 6.06 3.22
C ASN A 24 16.85 4.91 3.37
N ALA A 25 16.56 4.22 2.27
CA ALA A 25 15.64 3.08 2.24
C ALA A 25 16.08 1.96 3.19
N GLU A 26 17.38 1.78 3.39
CA GLU A 26 17.94 0.80 4.35
C GLU A 26 17.52 1.13 5.78
N LEU A 27 17.49 2.41 6.15
CA LEU A 27 17.09 2.82 7.49
C LEU A 27 15.62 2.46 7.76
N VAL A 28 14.75 2.68 6.77
CA VAL A 28 13.33 2.33 6.86
C VAL A 28 13.17 0.80 6.93
N THR A 29 13.89 0.07 6.09
CA THR A 29 13.85 -1.40 6.03
C THR A 29 14.32 -2.03 7.34
N LEU A 30 15.44 -1.57 7.90
CA LEU A 30 15.95 -2.04 9.17
C LEU A 30 15.02 -1.69 10.34
N THR A 31 14.45 -0.49 10.34
CA THR A 31 13.47 -0.08 11.36
C THR A 31 12.19 -0.91 11.27
N TYR A 32 11.73 -1.20 10.06
CA TYR A 32 10.58 -2.07 9.86
C TYR A 32 10.88 -3.50 10.30
N GLY A 33 12.06 -4.04 9.96
CA GLY A 33 12.52 -5.34 10.42
C GLY A 33 12.57 -5.47 11.94
N THR A 34 13.03 -4.44 12.65
CA THR A 34 13.02 -4.46 14.13
C THR A 34 11.61 -4.40 14.69
N ILE A 35 10.69 -3.64 14.09
CA ILE A 35 9.26 -3.62 14.49
C ILE A 35 8.64 -5.00 14.31
N VAL A 36 8.81 -5.65 13.15
CA VAL A 36 8.26 -6.98 12.89
C VAL A 36 8.86 -8.00 13.85
N ALA A 37 10.18 -7.99 14.03
CA ALA A 37 10.85 -8.90 14.96
C ALA A 37 10.39 -8.70 16.42
N GLN A 38 10.11 -7.45 16.82
CA GLN A 38 9.57 -7.15 18.14
C GLN A 38 8.13 -7.66 18.29
N LEU A 39 7.27 -7.43 17.28
CA LEU A 39 5.90 -7.95 17.28
C LEU A 39 5.89 -9.48 17.35
N CYS A 40 6.74 -10.17 16.59
CA CYS A 40 6.85 -11.63 16.66
C CYS A 40 7.24 -12.13 18.06
N LYS A 41 8.07 -11.38 18.79
CA LYS A 41 8.43 -11.69 20.18
C LYS A 41 7.29 -11.41 21.15
N ASP A 42 6.63 -10.26 21.01
CA ASP A 42 5.56 -9.82 21.90
C ASP A 42 4.30 -10.69 21.80
N TYR A 43 4.07 -11.31 20.64
CA TYR A 43 2.94 -12.21 20.38
C TYR A 43 3.35 -13.70 20.40
N ASP A 44 4.49 -14.07 20.98
CA ASP A 44 4.94 -15.48 21.11
C ASP A 44 4.90 -16.26 19.78
N SER A 45 5.28 -15.62 18.67
CA SER A 45 5.21 -16.17 17.30
C SER A 45 3.79 -16.55 16.81
N ASP A 46 2.74 -15.92 17.34
CA ASP A 46 1.41 -15.90 16.73
C ASP A 46 1.38 -14.95 15.52
N TYR A 47 1.72 -15.48 14.35
CA TYR A 47 1.79 -14.70 13.11
C TYR A 47 0.44 -14.13 12.66
N ALA A 48 -0.68 -14.76 13.05
CA ALA A 48 -2.01 -14.24 12.70
C ALA A 48 -2.30 -12.93 13.43
N GLU A 49 -1.96 -12.84 14.72
CA GLU A 49 -2.07 -11.59 15.48
C GLU A 49 -1.04 -10.55 15.02
N VAL A 50 0.19 -10.96 14.70
CA VAL A 50 1.20 -10.05 14.13
C VAL A 50 0.69 -9.41 12.83
N ASN A 51 0.12 -10.20 11.91
CA ASN A 51 -0.44 -9.68 10.66
C ASN A 51 -1.56 -8.65 10.90
N LYS A 52 -2.44 -8.90 11.88
CA LYS A 52 -3.49 -7.94 12.28
C LYS A 52 -2.92 -6.65 12.83
N GLN A 53 -1.86 -6.73 13.65
CA GLN A 53 -1.20 -5.53 14.16
C GLN A 53 -0.49 -4.75 13.05
N LEU A 54 0.18 -5.43 12.11
CA LEU A 54 0.82 -4.79 10.97
C LEU A 54 -0.20 -4.07 10.09
N ASP A 55 -1.34 -4.70 9.80
CA ASP A 55 -2.44 -4.07 9.06
C ASP A 55 -3.00 -2.85 9.82
N LYS A 56 -3.25 -2.97 11.12
CA LYS A 56 -3.74 -1.86 11.96
C LYS A 56 -2.75 -0.69 12.01
N MET A 57 -1.45 -0.98 12.13
CA MET A 57 -0.41 0.02 12.13
C MET A 57 -0.35 0.72 10.77
N GLY A 58 -0.39 -0.04 9.68
CA GLY A 58 -0.44 0.46 8.31
C GLY A 58 -1.66 1.35 8.07
N TYR A 59 -2.84 0.94 8.54
CA TYR A 59 -4.08 1.72 8.40
C TYR A 59 -3.98 3.10 9.04
N ASN A 60 -3.49 3.19 10.28
CA ASN A 60 -3.28 4.48 10.94
C ASN A 60 -2.24 5.35 10.23
N ILE A 61 -1.21 4.74 9.64
CA ILE A 61 -0.24 5.45 8.80
C ILE A 61 -0.91 5.97 7.53
N GLY A 62 -1.69 5.13 6.85
CA GLY A 62 -2.41 5.46 5.61
C GLY A 62 -3.38 6.64 5.78
N LEU A 63 -4.12 6.69 6.89
CA LEU A 63 -5.02 7.80 7.23
C LEU A 63 -4.30 9.17 7.28
N ARG A 64 -3.04 9.19 7.71
CA ARG A 64 -2.23 10.42 7.80
C ARG A 64 -1.44 10.68 6.52
N LEU A 65 -1.00 9.62 5.84
CA LEU A 65 -0.20 9.67 4.64
C LEU A 65 -0.96 10.29 3.46
N ILE A 66 -2.27 10.03 3.40
CA ILE A 66 -3.12 10.54 2.31
C ILE A 66 -3.20 12.06 2.27
N GLU A 67 -3.15 12.75 3.42
CA GLU A 67 -3.14 14.23 3.46
C GLU A 67 -1.90 14.79 2.78
N ASP A 68 -0.74 14.22 3.09
CA ASP A 68 0.54 14.59 2.47
C ASP A 68 0.58 14.21 0.98
N TYR A 69 0.02 13.05 0.62
CA TYR A 69 -0.14 12.65 -0.77
C TYR A 69 -1.04 13.63 -1.56
N LEU A 70 -2.18 14.03 -1.01
CA LEU A 70 -3.11 14.98 -1.65
C LEU A 70 -2.52 16.39 -1.75
N ALA A 71 -1.77 16.83 -0.72
CA ALA A 71 -1.10 18.13 -0.75
C ALA A 71 0.02 18.19 -1.81
N LYS A 72 0.71 17.07 -2.06
CA LYS A 72 1.83 16.99 -3.01
C LYS A 72 1.38 16.62 -4.43
N SER A 73 0.36 15.78 -4.56
CA SER A 73 -0.29 15.48 -5.83
C SER A 73 -1.20 16.65 -6.21
N ASN A 74 -0.66 17.59 -7.00
CA ASN A 74 -1.45 18.68 -7.59
C ASN A 74 -2.58 18.18 -8.55
N THR A 75 -2.78 16.86 -8.65
CA THR A 75 -3.86 16.20 -9.38
C THR A 75 -5.10 16.15 -8.49
N MET A 76 -5.66 17.32 -8.26
CA MET A 76 -6.94 17.56 -7.62
C MET A 76 -8.08 17.08 -8.53
N LYS A 77 -8.31 15.78 -8.58
CA LYS A 77 -9.61 15.19 -8.93
C LYS A 77 -9.74 13.90 -8.15
N ARG A 78 -10.84 13.76 -7.39
CA ARG A 78 -11.29 12.45 -6.91
C ARG A 78 -11.19 11.51 -8.12
N CYS A 79 -10.41 10.44 -8.00
CA CYS A 79 -10.26 9.48 -9.09
C CYS A 79 -11.67 9.07 -9.49
N SER A 80 -12.04 9.29 -10.76
CA SER A 80 -13.45 9.15 -11.15
C SER A 80 -13.86 7.69 -11.13
N ASN A 81 -12.90 6.81 -11.41
CA ASN A 81 -13.09 5.37 -11.51
C ASN A 81 -12.00 4.66 -10.71
N PHE A 82 -12.33 3.48 -10.17
CA PHE A 82 -11.39 2.63 -9.42
C PHE A 82 -10.12 2.28 -10.22
N ARG A 83 -10.23 2.22 -11.55
CA ARG A 83 -9.10 2.00 -12.47
C ARG A 83 -8.08 3.13 -12.47
N GLU A 84 -8.53 4.37 -12.44
CA GLU A 84 -7.61 5.51 -12.31
C GLU A 84 -6.95 5.52 -10.93
N THR A 85 -7.69 5.17 -9.88
CA THR A 85 -7.15 5.03 -8.53
C THR A 85 -6.01 4.02 -8.49
N ALA A 86 -6.17 2.86 -9.15
CA ALA A 86 -5.13 1.84 -9.20
C ALA A 86 -3.85 2.33 -9.92
N ASP A 87 -3.99 3.00 -11.07
CA ASP A 87 -2.87 3.60 -11.79
C ASP A 87 -2.16 4.69 -10.95
N MET A 88 -2.93 5.51 -10.22
CA MET A 88 -2.36 6.53 -9.32
C MET A 88 -1.58 5.91 -8.16
N ILE A 89 -2.13 4.87 -7.52
CA ILE A 89 -1.44 4.15 -6.45
C ILE A 89 -0.11 3.59 -6.98
N ALA A 90 -0.15 2.88 -8.10
CA ALA A 90 1.02 2.22 -8.65
C ALA A 90 2.09 3.19 -9.18
N ARG A 91 1.70 4.17 -10.00
CA ARG A 91 2.64 5.05 -10.72
C ARG A 91 3.06 6.29 -9.93
N VAL A 92 2.23 6.72 -8.97
CA VAL A 92 2.47 7.96 -8.21
C VAL A 92 2.70 7.63 -6.75
N GLY A 93 1.79 6.92 -6.09
CA GLY A 93 1.89 6.57 -4.67
C GLY A 93 3.17 5.80 -4.33
N PHE A 94 3.28 4.57 -4.85
CA PHE A 94 4.47 3.73 -4.62
C PHE A 94 5.75 4.37 -5.15
N LYS A 95 5.67 5.13 -6.26
CA LYS A 95 6.84 5.80 -6.83
C LYS A 95 7.36 6.93 -5.95
N ILE A 96 6.48 7.70 -5.32
CA ILE A 96 6.89 8.80 -4.44
C ILE A 96 7.46 8.29 -3.12
N PHE A 97 6.81 7.29 -2.51
CA PHE A 97 7.16 6.85 -1.16
C PHE A 97 8.25 5.79 -1.11
N LEU A 98 8.27 4.87 -2.08
CA LEU A 98 9.17 3.71 -2.08
C LEU A 98 10.06 3.66 -3.32
N ASN A 99 9.90 4.60 -4.26
CA ASN A 99 10.60 4.63 -5.55
C ASN A 99 10.36 3.39 -6.45
N VAL A 100 9.33 2.60 -6.15
CA VAL A 100 8.93 1.40 -6.90
C VAL A 100 7.65 1.68 -7.70
N THR A 101 7.47 0.97 -8.81
CA THR A 101 6.28 1.09 -9.66
C THR A 101 5.70 -0.31 -9.90
N PRO A 102 4.80 -0.79 -9.03
CA PRO A 102 4.15 -2.08 -9.24
C PRO A 102 3.30 -2.06 -10.51
N GLN A 103 3.12 -3.23 -11.13
CA GLN A 103 2.25 -3.39 -12.28
C GLN A 103 0.82 -3.68 -11.83
N VAL A 104 -0.16 -2.98 -12.41
CA VAL A 104 -1.58 -3.23 -12.16
C VAL A 104 -2.08 -4.27 -13.15
N THR A 105 -2.46 -5.44 -12.66
CA THR A 105 -2.88 -6.60 -13.47
C THR A 105 -4.16 -7.24 -12.90
N ASN A 106 -4.60 -8.36 -13.49
CA ASN A 106 -5.68 -9.22 -12.98
C ASN A 106 -6.99 -8.48 -12.60
N TRP A 107 -7.41 -7.55 -13.46
CA TRP A 107 -8.68 -6.85 -13.29
C TRP A 107 -9.87 -7.82 -13.41
N THR A 108 -10.82 -7.72 -12.49
CA THR A 108 -12.11 -8.41 -12.67
C THR A 108 -12.97 -7.71 -13.72
N THR A 109 -13.87 -8.45 -14.36
CA THR A 109 -14.80 -7.92 -15.36
C THR A 109 -15.68 -6.78 -14.84
N ASP A 110 -15.90 -6.76 -13.53
CA ASP A 110 -16.72 -5.78 -12.82
C ASP A 110 -15.93 -4.50 -12.48
N ASN A 111 -14.62 -4.47 -12.77
CA ASN A 111 -13.69 -3.38 -12.44
C ASN A 111 -13.67 -3.02 -10.94
N LYS A 112 -14.02 -3.99 -10.07
CA LYS A 112 -14.04 -3.82 -8.62
C LYS A 112 -12.81 -4.39 -7.94
N GLN A 113 -12.02 -5.21 -8.62
CA GLN A 113 -10.80 -5.77 -8.05
C GLN A 113 -9.67 -5.74 -9.07
N PHE A 114 -8.46 -5.53 -8.57
CA PHE A 114 -7.22 -5.59 -9.33
C PHE A 114 -6.09 -6.14 -8.47
N SER A 115 -5.03 -6.59 -9.12
CA SER A 115 -3.81 -6.99 -8.44
C SER A 115 -2.68 -6.00 -8.70
N LEU A 116 -1.87 -5.75 -7.68
CA LEU A 116 -0.60 -5.07 -7.76
C LEU A 116 0.50 -6.11 -7.68
N VAL A 117 1.27 -6.22 -8.75
CA VAL A 117 2.43 -7.11 -8.83
C VAL A 117 3.68 -6.28 -8.64
N PHE A 118 4.50 -6.66 -7.66
CA PHE A 118 5.77 -6.01 -7.34
C PHE A 118 6.90 -6.85 -7.91
N ASP A 119 7.68 -6.26 -8.82
CA ASP A 119 8.89 -6.89 -9.37
C ASP A 119 10.03 -6.89 -8.32
N GLU A 120 10.14 -5.80 -7.56
CA GLU A 120 11.12 -5.65 -6.48
C GLU A 120 10.42 -5.07 -5.24
N ASN A 121 10.51 -5.79 -4.12
CA ASN A 121 9.97 -5.32 -2.83
C ASN A 121 11.10 -4.70 -1.98
N PRO A 122 11.15 -3.36 -1.84
CA PRO A 122 12.27 -2.68 -1.20
C PRO A 122 12.35 -2.94 0.31
N LEU A 123 11.25 -3.40 0.93
CA LEU A 123 11.25 -3.79 2.34
C LEU A 123 11.75 -5.21 2.59
N ALA A 124 11.78 -6.06 1.56
CA ALA A 124 12.11 -7.48 1.67
C ALA A 124 13.58 -7.79 1.32
N ASP A 125 14.34 -6.80 0.83
CA ASP A 125 15.65 -7.01 0.20
C ASP A 125 16.72 -7.62 1.13
N PHE A 126 16.59 -7.44 2.44
CA PHE A 126 17.51 -7.98 3.46
C PHE A 126 16.83 -8.88 4.48
N VAL A 127 15.65 -9.40 4.15
CA VAL A 127 14.80 -10.11 5.10
C VAL A 127 14.77 -11.59 4.73
N GLU A 128 15.20 -12.42 5.67
CA GLU A 128 14.94 -13.86 5.64
C GLU A 128 13.92 -14.17 6.73
N LEU A 129 12.86 -14.90 6.36
CA LEU A 129 11.87 -15.35 7.33
C LEU A 129 12.51 -16.39 8.27
N PRO A 130 12.15 -16.39 9.57
CA PRO A 130 12.61 -17.43 10.49
C PRO A 130 12.27 -18.83 9.97
N ASP A 131 13.20 -19.77 10.08
CA ASP A 131 13.07 -21.16 9.62
C ASP A 131 12.21 -22.03 10.58
N ASP A 132 11.22 -21.41 11.23
CA ASP A 132 10.32 -22.05 12.20
C ASP A 132 9.20 -22.86 11.50
N GLY A 133 9.24 -22.95 10.16
CA GLY A 133 8.26 -23.59 9.29
C GLY A 133 6.91 -22.86 9.21
N ARG A 134 6.44 -22.27 10.32
CA ARG A 134 5.17 -21.55 10.42
C ARG A 134 5.25 -20.13 9.88
N ALA A 135 6.39 -19.46 10.03
CA ALA A 135 6.58 -18.08 9.55
C ALA A 135 6.44 -17.99 8.02
N GLN A 136 6.95 -19.00 7.29
CA GLN A 136 6.87 -19.05 5.83
C GLN A 136 5.44 -19.26 5.32
N ASP A 137 4.54 -19.79 6.15
CA ASP A 137 3.15 -20.04 5.76
C ASP A 137 2.15 -19.00 6.27
N GLU A 138 2.38 -18.46 7.46
CA GLU A 138 1.42 -17.61 8.15
C GLU A 138 1.81 -16.12 8.15
N LEU A 139 3.09 -15.76 8.08
CA LEU A 139 3.54 -14.38 8.21
C LEU A 139 3.55 -13.65 6.87
N TRP A 140 2.83 -12.54 6.80
CA TRP A 140 2.90 -11.59 5.69
C TRP A 140 3.77 -10.43 6.10
N TYR A 141 5.07 -10.52 5.80
CA TYR A 141 6.04 -9.51 6.22
C TYR A 141 5.65 -8.11 5.76
N SER A 142 5.12 -7.96 4.54
CA SER A 142 4.72 -6.65 4.00
C SER A 142 3.24 -6.29 4.25
N ASN A 143 2.54 -6.93 5.20
CA ASN A 143 1.12 -6.68 5.45
C ASN A 143 0.79 -5.23 5.86
N ILE A 144 1.79 -4.47 6.30
CA ILE A 144 1.65 -3.03 6.53
C ILE A 144 1.17 -2.28 5.29
N PHE A 145 1.53 -2.72 4.07
CA PHE A 145 1.07 -2.10 2.82
C PHE A 145 -0.43 -2.26 2.60
N CYS A 146 -1.01 -3.40 2.97
CA CYS A 146 -2.46 -3.62 2.93
C CYS A 146 -3.17 -2.58 3.79
N GLY A 147 -2.68 -2.40 5.02
CA GLY A 147 -3.19 -1.42 5.96
C GLY A 147 -3.10 0.00 5.42
N VAL A 148 -1.92 0.39 4.92
CA VAL A 148 -1.69 1.74 4.37
C VAL A 148 -2.66 2.04 3.23
N LEU A 149 -2.85 1.11 2.29
CA LEU A 149 -3.80 1.28 1.19
C LEU A 149 -5.23 1.41 1.71
N ARG A 150 -5.63 0.57 2.65
CA ARG A 150 -6.98 0.61 3.25
C ARG A 150 -7.25 1.96 3.92
N GLY A 151 -6.32 2.45 4.74
CA GLY A 151 -6.46 3.73 5.43
C GLY A 151 -6.44 4.92 4.46
N ALA A 152 -5.53 4.90 3.49
CA ALA A 152 -5.45 5.98 2.51
C ALA A 152 -6.70 6.06 1.61
N LEU A 153 -7.26 4.91 1.21
CA LEU A 153 -8.44 4.86 0.35
C LEU A 153 -9.73 5.19 1.08
N GLU A 154 -9.80 4.89 2.38
CA GLU A 154 -10.96 5.25 3.19
C GLU A 154 -11.15 6.76 3.29
N MET A 155 -10.05 7.52 3.42
CA MET A 155 -10.09 9.00 3.45
C MET A 155 -10.52 9.64 2.12
N VAL A 156 -10.47 8.89 1.02
CA VAL A 156 -11.04 9.30 -0.28
C VAL A 156 -12.38 8.63 -0.56
N GLN A 157 -13.09 8.23 0.49
CA GLN A 157 -14.45 7.68 0.44
C GLN A 157 -14.54 6.34 -0.31
N MET A 158 -13.46 5.55 -0.35
CA MET A 158 -13.43 4.22 -0.97
C MET A 158 -13.09 3.17 0.09
N GLN A 159 -14.06 2.37 0.49
CA GLN A 159 -13.79 1.24 1.37
C GLN A 159 -13.25 0.07 0.53
N VAL A 160 -12.01 -0.30 0.77
CA VAL A 160 -11.34 -1.41 0.10
C VAL A 160 -10.86 -2.48 1.08
N GLU A 161 -10.69 -3.68 0.54
CA GLU A 161 -9.97 -4.78 1.16
C GLU A 161 -8.68 -5.01 0.39
N ALA A 162 -7.55 -5.13 1.08
CA ALA A 162 -6.26 -5.44 0.50
C ALA A 162 -5.67 -6.66 1.21
N HIS A 163 -5.19 -7.64 0.44
CA HIS A 163 -4.51 -8.83 0.97
C HIS A 163 -3.45 -9.32 -0.02
N PHE A 164 -2.40 -9.95 0.51
CA PHE A 164 -1.39 -10.61 -0.33
C PHE A 164 -1.90 -11.97 -0.82
N ILE A 165 -1.59 -12.29 -2.07
CA ILE A 165 -1.84 -13.60 -2.69
C ILE A 165 -0.55 -14.40 -2.71
N SER A 166 0.55 -13.76 -3.14
CA SER A 166 1.86 -14.37 -3.26
C SER A 166 2.93 -13.43 -2.73
N ASP A 167 4.02 -14.00 -2.24
CA ASP A 167 5.17 -13.23 -1.74
C ASP A 167 6.48 -13.99 -2.01
N VAL A 168 7.48 -13.26 -2.50
CA VAL A 168 8.84 -13.77 -2.75
C VAL A 168 9.50 -14.29 -1.48
N LEU A 169 9.18 -13.67 -0.33
CA LEU A 169 9.69 -14.12 0.98
C LEU A 169 9.20 -15.51 1.37
N ARG A 170 8.08 -15.95 0.79
CA ARG A 170 7.50 -17.29 0.96
C ARG A 170 7.93 -18.28 -0.13
N GLY A 171 8.85 -17.88 -1.02
CA GLY A 171 9.36 -18.71 -2.11
C GLY A 171 8.56 -18.64 -3.42
N HIS A 172 7.67 -17.65 -3.59
CA HIS A 172 6.99 -17.42 -4.87
C HIS A 172 7.86 -16.62 -5.85
N ASP A 173 7.55 -16.68 -7.15
CA ASP A 173 8.29 -15.93 -8.18
C ASP A 173 8.10 -14.41 -8.10
N THR A 174 6.93 -13.96 -7.66
CA THR A 174 6.58 -12.52 -7.57
C THR A 174 5.70 -12.24 -6.36
N THR A 175 5.77 -11.02 -5.84
CA THR A 175 4.86 -10.55 -4.80
C THR A 175 3.60 -9.95 -5.45
N GLU A 176 2.44 -10.55 -5.19
CA GLU A 176 1.14 -10.10 -5.70
C GLU A 176 0.23 -9.71 -4.52
N MET A 177 -0.32 -8.50 -4.59
CA MET A 177 -1.29 -7.98 -3.63
C MET A 177 -2.59 -7.66 -4.34
N ARG A 178 -3.70 -8.23 -3.86
CA ARG A 178 -5.03 -8.00 -4.42
C ARG A 178 -5.75 -6.92 -3.64
N VAL A 179 -6.35 -5.99 -4.38
CA VAL A 179 -7.15 -4.88 -3.84
C VAL A 179 -8.56 -4.98 -4.40
N SER A 180 -9.53 -5.03 -3.50
CA SER A 180 -10.96 -5.19 -3.81
C SER A 180 -11.77 -4.04 -3.25
N LEU A 181 -12.52 -3.36 -4.11
CA LEU A 181 -13.48 -2.33 -3.72
C LEU A 181 -14.72 -2.99 -3.11
N ILE A 182 -14.98 -2.70 -1.83
CA ILE A 182 -16.17 -3.16 -1.13
C ILE A 182 -17.34 -2.23 -1.45
N ARG A 183 -17.18 -0.93 -1.14
CA ARG A 183 -18.22 0.09 -1.35
C ARG A 183 -17.62 1.49 -1.37
N TYR A 184 -18.36 2.43 -1.95
CA TYR A 184 -18.12 3.86 -1.77
C TYR A 184 -18.79 4.30 -0.47
N ILE A 185 -18.10 5.13 0.31
CA ILE A 185 -18.63 5.72 1.53
C ILE A 185 -19.33 7.01 1.10
N ASP A 186 -20.65 7.07 1.25
CA ASP A 186 -21.41 8.30 1.02
C ASP A 186 -21.37 9.13 2.31
N ASP A 187 -20.92 10.39 2.22
CA ASP A 187 -21.15 11.38 3.27
C ASP A 187 -22.58 11.89 3.09
N GLU A 188 -23.56 11.19 3.66
CA GLU A 188 -24.85 11.85 3.93
C GLU A 188 -24.56 12.94 4.97
N LEU A 189 -24.54 14.20 4.52
CA LEU A 189 -24.69 15.33 5.42
C LEU A 189 -25.97 15.11 6.22
N PRO A 190 -25.95 15.24 7.56
CA PRO A 190 -27.20 15.29 8.31
C PRO A 190 -28.04 16.42 7.71
N PRO A 191 -29.34 16.19 7.46
CA PRO A 191 -30.21 17.24 6.97
C PRO A 191 -30.10 18.44 7.91
N GLU A 192 -29.86 19.62 7.35
CA GLU A 192 -29.95 20.87 8.11
C GLU A 192 -31.39 20.93 8.68
N ASP A 193 -31.53 20.81 10.00
CA ASP A 193 -32.80 21.04 10.70
C ASP A 193 -33.18 22.52 10.46
N ASP A 194 -34.26 22.74 9.71
CA ASP A 194 -34.92 24.04 9.44
C ASP A 194 -35.50 24.66 10.73
#